data_AF-A0A836GK05-F1
#
_entry.id   AF-A0A836GK05-F1
#
_cell.length_a   1.000
_cell.length_b   1.000
_cell.length_c   1.000
_cell.angle_alpha   90.00
_cell.angle_beta   90.00
_cell.angle_gamma   90.00
#
_symmetry.space_group_name_H-M   'P 1'
#
loop_
_entity.id
_entity.type
_entity.pdbx_description
1 polymer ?
#
loop_
_entity_poly.entity_id
_entity_poly.type
_entity_poly.pdbx_seq_one_letter_code
_entity_poly.pdbx_strand_id
1 'polypeptide(L)'
;SNENNVIHLLPAYAIASRASLLGTATCATELRDFLDAVDQRILWGLKTFESCYFYFYFYNSINKDLITLGLCLPASCSTNNISFILEGIFRDRILLINNLYSVDLNLIQIKNLKDNHQWLLNGAIPFICVGLVLTFALMISGTIYDIFIYQTYLKTMTKTVNAENAVEMQMTDLSSSRKKSRIGNVLMCFSVYTSTKMIFNTKLGTEEITVVHGIRFLTMIWLIILHSILFSIEYADNKIQILRFVDSLPIQMLSNGSVSVDTYFFLSGFLLAYTYLKNKIDKERINPINYKEKINKYFVIIMKRYIRLTPAYIMMIGLGQLSSAWYDKNSPFYVEERPHEICAKY
;
A
#
# COMPACT_ATOMS: atom_id res chain seq x y z
N SER A 1 -41.47 11.98 26.55
CA SER A 1 -42.15 11.35 25.40
C SER A 1 -41.43 11.73 24.11
N ASN A 2 -40.33 11.06 23.76
CA ASN A 2 -39.81 11.00 22.38
C ASN A 2 -38.59 10.08 22.18
N GLU A 3 -38.02 9.48 23.22
CA GLU A 3 -36.93 8.49 23.05
C GLU A 3 -37.36 7.23 22.29
N ASN A 4 -38.62 6.79 22.45
CA ASN A 4 -39.11 5.59 21.79
C ASN A 4 -39.12 5.71 20.26
N ASN A 5 -39.32 6.90 19.68
CA ASN A 5 -39.35 7.06 18.23
C ASN A 5 -37.96 6.98 17.59
N VAL A 6 -36.88 7.30 18.31
CA VAL A 6 -35.52 7.32 17.76
C VAL A 6 -34.97 5.91 17.59
N ILE A 7 -35.31 4.98 18.48
CA ILE A 7 -34.84 3.58 18.44
C ILE A 7 -35.40 2.85 17.22
N HIS A 8 -36.67 3.09 16.87
CA HIS A 8 -37.35 2.46 15.74
C HIS A 8 -36.88 2.94 14.36
N LEU A 9 -36.13 4.06 14.29
CA LEU A 9 -35.59 4.63 13.05
C LEU A 9 -34.22 4.06 12.67
N LEU A 10 -33.65 3.20 13.50
CA LEU A 10 -32.29 2.70 13.32
C LEU A 10 -32.25 1.44 12.43
N PRO A 11 -31.28 1.33 11.51
CA PRO A 11 -31.24 0.24 10.52
C PRO A 11 -31.17 -1.16 11.15
N ALA A 12 -30.46 -1.34 12.27
CA ALA A 12 -30.38 -2.62 12.96
C ALA A 12 -31.76 -3.07 13.50
N TYR A 13 -32.55 -2.13 14.02
CA TYR A 13 -33.93 -2.38 14.43
C TYR A 13 -34.82 -2.71 13.23
N ALA A 14 -34.69 -1.94 12.14
CA ALA A 14 -35.46 -2.19 10.91
C ALA A 14 -35.21 -3.60 10.34
N ILE A 15 -33.95 -4.06 10.36
CA ILE A 15 -33.57 -5.41 9.92
C ILE A 15 -34.15 -6.48 10.84
N ALA A 16 -34.01 -6.32 12.16
CA ALA A 16 -34.58 -7.25 13.14
C ALA A 16 -36.11 -7.35 13.03
N SER A 17 -36.79 -6.23 12.75
CA SER A 17 -38.27 -6.18 12.59
C SER A 17 -38.79 -7.02 11.42
N ARG A 18 -37.92 -7.33 10.45
CA ARG A 18 -38.21 -8.13 9.27
C ARG A 18 -37.63 -9.55 9.34
N ALA A 19 -37.25 -10.01 10.52
CA ALA A 19 -36.82 -11.38 10.75
C ALA A 19 -37.85 -12.43 10.27
N SER A 20 -39.14 -12.09 10.21
CA SER A 20 -40.20 -12.96 9.69
C SER A 20 -40.01 -13.36 8.21
N LEU A 21 -39.31 -12.54 7.42
CA LEU A 21 -38.98 -12.86 6.02
C LEU A 21 -38.06 -14.08 5.90
N LEU A 22 -37.29 -14.41 6.95
CA LEU A 22 -36.38 -15.56 6.97
C LEU A 22 -37.06 -16.88 7.37
N GLY A 23 -38.37 -16.88 7.61
CA GLY A 23 -39.13 -18.07 7.98
C GLY A 23 -38.59 -18.74 9.26
N THR A 24 -38.21 -20.01 9.15
CA THR A 24 -37.74 -20.85 10.27
C THR A 24 -36.22 -20.89 10.45
N ALA A 25 -35.48 -20.00 9.79
CA ALA A 25 -34.03 -19.92 9.98
C ALA A 25 -33.68 -19.58 11.44
N THR A 26 -32.59 -20.15 11.96
CA THR A 26 -32.07 -19.83 13.31
C THR A 26 -31.81 -18.33 13.49
N CYS A 27 -31.28 -17.68 12.46
CA CYS A 27 -31.12 -16.22 12.40
C CYS A 27 -32.44 -15.46 12.61
N ALA A 28 -33.57 -15.99 12.13
CA ALA A 28 -34.88 -15.36 12.31
C ALA A 28 -35.33 -15.35 13.78
N THR A 29 -34.98 -16.39 14.54
CA THR A 29 -35.28 -16.50 15.97
C THR A 29 -34.36 -15.58 16.77
N GLU A 30 -33.04 -15.63 16.51
CA GLU A 30 -32.08 -14.79 17.23
C GLU A 30 -32.30 -13.29 16.99
N LEU A 31 -32.75 -12.89 15.79
CA LEU A 31 -33.14 -11.51 15.51
C LEU A 31 -34.42 -11.09 16.25
N ARG A 32 -35.37 -12.01 16.46
CA ARG A 32 -36.57 -11.75 17.27
C ARG A 32 -36.22 -11.61 18.75
N ASP A 33 -35.38 -12.50 19.27
CA ASP A 33 -34.89 -12.42 20.66
C ASP A 33 -34.15 -11.10 20.91
N PHE A 34 -33.36 -10.64 19.92
CA PHE A 34 -32.72 -9.33 19.96
C PHE A 34 -33.74 -8.18 19.97
N LEU A 35 -34.75 -8.22 19.10
CA LEU A 35 -35.81 -7.20 19.05
C LEU A 35 -36.56 -7.12 20.38
N ASP A 36 -36.99 -8.26 20.92
CA ASP A 36 -37.69 -8.36 22.20
C ASP A 36 -36.84 -7.80 23.35
N ALA A 37 -35.53 -8.07 23.34
CA ALA A 37 -34.61 -7.54 24.33
C ALA A 37 -34.42 -6.02 24.25
N VAL A 38 -34.42 -5.45 23.04
CA VAL A 38 -34.39 -3.99 22.84
C VAL A 38 -35.69 -3.35 23.31
N ASP A 39 -36.85 -3.93 22.95
CA ASP A 39 -38.18 -3.43 23.33
C ASP A 39 -38.39 -3.51 24.85
N GLN A 40 -37.89 -4.56 25.49
CA GLN A 40 -37.91 -4.73 26.95
C GLN A 40 -36.79 -3.96 27.67
N ARG A 41 -35.96 -3.19 26.95
CA ARG A 41 -34.82 -2.42 27.48
C ARG A 41 -33.83 -3.27 28.30
N ILE A 42 -33.60 -4.51 27.89
CA ILE A 42 -32.63 -5.41 28.53
C ILE A 42 -31.22 -4.92 28.21
N LEU A 43 -30.35 -4.88 29.23
CA LEU A 43 -29.01 -4.31 29.14
C LEU A 43 -28.15 -4.89 28.01
N TRP A 44 -28.22 -6.20 27.76
CA TRP A 44 -27.45 -6.82 26.67
C TRP A 44 -27.96 -6.39 25.30
N GLY A 45 -29.29 -6.30 25.11
CA GLY A 45 -29.89 -5.83 23.87
C GLY A 45 -29.51 -4.38 23.58
N LEU A 46 -29.60 -3.51 24.59
CA LEU A 46 -29.20 -2.11 24.48
C LEU A 46 -27.69 -1.95 24.22
N LYS A 47 -26.81 -2.70 24.90
CA LYS A 47 -25.37 -2.66 24.65
C LYS A 47 -24.99 -3.14 23.26
N THR A 48 -25.62 -4.21 22.77
CA THR A 48 -25.41 -4.69 21.41
C THR A 48 -25.89 -3.65 20.39
N PHE A 49 -27.02 -3.00 20.67
CA PHE A 49 -27.56 -1.92 19.85
C PHE A 49 -26.65 -0.68 19.79
N GLU A 50 -26.08 -0.24 20.92
CA GLU A 50 -25.08 0.84 20.99
C GLU A 50 -23.76 0.46 20.31
N SER A 51 -23.32 -0.79 20.45
CA SER A 51 -22.09 -1.29 19.80
C SER A 51 -22.23 -1.34 18.28
N CYS A 52 -23.44 -1.62 17.76
CA CYS A 52 -23.78 -1.51 16.34
C CYS A 52 -23.75 -0.05 15.85
N TYR A 53 -24.19 0.90 16.68
CA TYR A 53 -24.32 2.32 16.30
C TYR A 53 -22.96 2.96 15.96
N PHE A 54 -21.87 2.52 16.60
CA PHE A 54 -20.52 3.06 16.38
C PHE A 54 -19.95 2.80 14.97
N TYR A 55 -20.56 1.89 14.18
CA TYR A 55 -20.14 1.58 12.80
C TYR A 55 -21.04 2.22 11.73
N PHE A 56 -22.01 3.07 12.12
CA PHE A 56 -22.91 3.76 11.20
C PHE A 56 -22.25 5.03 10.66
N TYR A 57 -21.34 4.90 9.71
CA TYR A 57 -20.76 6.05 8.99
C TYR A 57 -21.50 6.28 7.68
N PHE A 58 -22.27 7.38 7.62
CA PHE A 58 -22.76 7.92 6.36
C PHE A 58 -21.60 8.51 5.57
N TYR A 59 -21.04 7.73 4.67
CA TYR A 59 -20.03 8.20 3.74
C TYR A 59 -20.70 8.71 2.47
N ASN A 60 -20.88 10.03 2.35
CA ASN A 60 -21.30 10.63 1.09
C ASN A 60 -20.05 10.97 0.27
N SER A 61 -19.87 10.35 -0.90
CA SER A 61 -18.77 10.71 -1.80
C SER A 61 -19.19 11.80 -2.77
N ILE A 62 -18.32 12.80 -2.97
CA ILE A 62 -18.56 14.03 -3.76
C ILE A 62 -19.06 13.75 -5.20
N ASN A 63 -18.89 12.54 -5.73
CA ASN A 63 -19.35 12.17 -7.07
C ASN A 63 -20.22 10.90 -7.15
N LYS A 64 -20.55 10.24 -6.03
CA LYS A 64 -21.32 8.98 -6.04
C LYS A 64 -22.14 8.79 -4.76
N ASP A 65 -23.44 8.58 -4.93
CA ASP A 65 -24.42 8.33 -3.86
C ASP A 65 -24.32 6.88 -3.33
N LEU A 66 -23.25 6.58 -2.58
CA LEU A 66 -23.07 5.28 -1.92
C LEU A 66 -23.39 5.40 -0.43
N ILE A 67 -24.16 4.45 0.12
CA ILE A 67 -24.40 4.36 1.57
C ILE A 67 -23.75 3.07 2.07
N THR A 68 -22.82 3.19 3.01
CA THR A 68 -22.20 2.04 3.69
C THR A 68 -22.83 1.87 5.07
N LEU A 69 -23.31 0.66 5.36
CA LEU A 69 -24.00 0.34 6.60
C LEU A 69 -23.24 -0.75 7.37
N GLY A 70 -22.68 -0.41 8.52
CA GLY A 70 -22.11 -1.37 9.48
C GLY A 70 -23.17 -1.87 10.45
N LEU A 71 -23.31 -3.19 10.59
CA LEU A 71 -24.29 -3.84 11.46
C LEU A 71 -23.62 -4.99 12.22
N CYS A 72 -23.88 -5.11 13.52
CA CYS A 72 -23.61 -6.36 14.24
C CYS A 72 -24.89 -7.19 14.29
N LEU A 73 -24.81 -8.39 13.75
CA LEU A 73 -25.91 -9.34 13.65
C LEU A 73 -25.49 -10.66 14.31
N PRO A 74 -26.44 -11.51 14.72
CA PRO A 74 -26.13 -12.80 15.29
C PRO A 74 -25.27 -13.67 14.35
N ALA A 75 -24.36 -14.46 14.91
CA ALA A 75 -23.40 -15.25 14.12
C ALA A 75 -24.06 -16.32 13.23
N SER A 76 -25.32 -16.68 13.51
CA SER A 76 -26.11 -17.59 12.68
C SER A 76 -26.58 -16.98 11.36
N CYS A 77 -26.54 -15.64 11.23
CA CYS A 77 -27.00 -14.94 10.04
C CYS A 77 -25.95 -15.00 8.91
N SER A 78 -26.32 -15.65 7.80
CA SER A 78 -25.50 -15.68 6.57
C SER A 78 -25.69 -14.42 5.73
N THR A 79 -24.75 -14.14 4.83
CA THR A 79 -24.86 -13.00 3.88
C THR A 79 -26.11 -13.07 3.01
N ASN A 80 -26.57 -14.28 2.66
CA ASN A 80 -27.76 -14.49 1.83
C ASN A 80 -29.04 -14.12 2.59
N ASN A 81 -29.13 -14.50 3.88
CA ASN A 81 -30.26 -14.15 4.73
C ASN A 81 -30.38 -12.61 4.85
N ILE A 82 -29.24 -11.93 5.00
CA ILE A 82 -29.21 -10.47 5.11
C ILE A 82 -29.52 -9.78 3.78
N SER A 83 -29.05 -10.34 2.65
CA SER A 83 -29.42 -9.85 1.30
C SER A 83 -30.92 -9.87 1.11
N PHE A 84 -31.55 -10.99 1.46
CA PHE A 84 -33.00 -11.16 1.32
C PHE A 84 -33.80 -10.16 2.18
N ILE A 85 -33.39 -9.95 3.43
CA ILE A 85 -34.02 -8.95 4.30
C ILE A 85 -33.83 -7.54 3.72
N LEU A 86 -32.62 -7.16 3.34
CA LEU A 86 -32.31 -5.82 2.84
C LEU A 86 -33.03 -5.50 1.52
N GLU A 87 -33.06 -6.45 0.59
CA GLU A 87 -33.83 -6.32 -0.66
C GLU A 87 -35.33 -6.14 -0.38
N GLY A 88 -35.88 -6.89 0.59
CA GLY A 88 -37.26 -6.70 1.05
C GLY A 88 -37.49 -5.30 1.64
N ILE A 89 -36.58 -4.81 2.49
CA ILE A 89 -36.66 -3.48 3.11
C ILE A 89 -36.58 -2.36 2.07
N PHE A 90 -35.69 -2.47 1.08
CA PHE A 90 -35.55 -1.49 0.02
C PHE A 90 -36.77 -1.48 -0.91
N ARG A 91 -37.33 -2.66 -1.22
CA ARG A 91 -38.57 -2.79 -1.99
C ARG A 91 -39.75 -2.11 -1.30
N ASP A 92 -39.85 -2.28 0.02
CA ASP A 92 -40.94 -1.74 0.82
C ASP A 92 -40.71 -0.26 1.23
N ARG A 93 -39.57 0.35 0.90
CA ARG A 93 -39.17 1.75 1.22
C ARG A 93 -39.25 2.10 2.72
N ILE A 94 -38.79 1.20 3.59
CA ILE A 94 -39.00 1.32 5.06
C ILE A 94 -37.87 2.04 5.80
N LEU A 95 -36.71 2.28 5.18
CA LEU A 95 -35.63 3.06 5.82
C LEU A 95 -36.04 4.54 5.93
N LEU A 96 -36.80 4.85 6.99
CA LEU A 96 -37.37 6.14 7.33
C LEU A 96 -36.32 7.09 7.93
N ILE A 97 -35.13 7.17 7.35
CA ILE A 97 -34.21 8.25 7.73
C ILE A 97 -34.76 9.54 7.12
N ASN A 98 -35.41 10.38 7.94
CA ASN A 98 -35.83 11.76 7.63
C ASN A 98 -36.43 11.98 6.22
N ASN A 99 -37.60 11.41 5.93
CA ASN A 99 -38.38 11.75 4.72
C ASN A 99 -37.63 11.57 3.37
N LEU A 100 -36.71 10.60 3.27
CA LEU A 100 -36.12 10.17 1.99
C LEU A 100 -37.12 9.36 1.14
N TYR A 101 -38.31 9.93 0.87
CA TYR A 101 -39.36 9.28 0.08
C TYR A 101 -39.04 9.15 -1.41
N SER A 102 -37.92 9.72 -1.88
CA SER A 102 -37.56 9.81 -3.30
C SER A 102 -36.25 9.11 -3.70
N VAL A 103 -35.66 8.27 -2.84
CA VAL A 103 -34.39 7.58 -3.17
C VAL A 103 -34.63 6.08 -3.35
N ASP A 104 -34.37 5.58 -4.56
CA ASP A 104 -34.35 4.16 -4.88
C ASP A 104 -32.96 3.60 -4.48
N LEU A 105 -32.92 2.83 -3.39
CA LEU A 105 -31.68 2.20 -2.91
C LEU A 105 -31.51 0.82 -3.54
N ASN A 106 -30.35 0.57 -4.13
CA ASN A 106 -29.96 -0.75 -4.63
C ASN A 106 -28.87 -1.34 -3.73
N LEU A 107 -29.04 -2.62 -3.36
CA LEU A 107 -28.03 -3.35 -2.62
C LEU A 107 -26.83 -3.64 -3.55
N ILE A 108 -25.66 -3.09 -3.22
CA ILE A 108 -24.44 -3.32 -4.01
C ILE A 108 -23.68 -4.54 -3.49
N GLN A 109 -23.38 -4.57 -2.18
CA GLN A 109 -22.57 -5.63 -1.60
C GLN A 109 -22.83 -5.78 -0.10
N ILE A 110 -22.83 -7.02 0.39
CA ILE A 110 -22.77 -7.36 1.81
C ILE A 110 -21.41 -7.99 2.08
N LYS A 111 -20.69 -7.47 3.07
CA LYS A 111 -19.41 -8.02 3.52
C LYS A 111 -19.56 -8.62 4.92
N ASN A 112 -19.08 -9.85 5.08
CA ASN A 112 -18.88 -10.44 6.41
C ASN A 112 -17.40 -10.29 6.76
N LEU A 113 -17.10 -9.59 7.86
CA LEU A 113 -15.74 -9.27 8.30
C LEU A 113 -15.01 -10.46 8.95
N LYS A 114 -15.61 -11.65 8.98
CA LYS A 114 -14.94 -12.87 9.44
C LYS A 114 -13.96 -13.38 8.38
N ASP A 115 -12.66 -13.20 8.63
CA ASP A 115 -11.61 -13.64 7.69
C ASP A 115 -11.52 -15.17 7.61
N ASN A 116 -11.75 -15.72 6.41
CA ASN A 116 -11.62 -17.14 6.09
C ASN A 116 -10.28 -17.48 5.40
N HIS A 117 -9.37 -16.50 5.26
CA HIS A 117 -8.06 -16.58 4.61
C HIS A 117 -8.08 -17.08 3.15
N GLN A 118 -9.25 -17.34 2.58
CA GLN A 118 -9.41 -17.92 1.25
C GLN A 118 -8.91 -16.96 0.16
N TRP A 119 -8.94 -15.66 0.45
CA TRP A 119 -8.44 -14.61 -0.43
C TRP A 119 -6.94 -14.74 -0.76
N LEU A 120 -6.14 -15.36 0.11
CA LEU A 120 -4.70 -15.60 -0.12
C LEU A 120 -4.43 -16.60 -1.26
N LEU A 121 -5.40 -17.48 -1.56
CA LEU A 121 -5.26 -18.52 -2.58
C LEU A 121 -5.82 -18.11 -3.94
N ASN A 122 -6.43 -16.93 -4.04
CA ASN A 122 -7.13 -16.50 -5.24
C ASN A 122 -6.24 -15.66 -6.16
N GLY A 123 -6.34 -15.91 -7.47
CA GLY A 123 -5.72 -15.10 -8.52
C GLY A 123 -4.20 -15.06 -8.47
N ALA A 124 -3.61 -13.87 -8.57
CA ALA A 124 -2.17 -13.65 -8.59
C ALA A 124 -1.52 -13.58 -7.18
N ILE A 125 -2.33 -13.49 -6.13
CA ILE A 125 -1.89 -13.33 -4.73
C ILE A 125 -0.93 -14.43 -4.25
N PRO A 126 -1.17 -15.74 -4.49
CA PRO A 126 -0.24 -16.78 -4.02
C PRO A 126 1.16 -16.64 -4.66
N PHE A 127 1.25 -16.24 -5.93
CA PHE A 127 2.53 -16.00 -6.60
C PHE A 127 3.28 -14.81 -5.99
N ILE A 128 2.55 -13.74 -5.63
CA ILE A 128 3.11 -12.57 -4.93
C ILE A 128 3.64 -12.99 -3.56
N CYS A 129 2.87 -13.76 -2.79
CA CYS A 129 3.29 -14.28 -1.49
C CYS A 129 4.55 -15.15 -1.60
N VAL A 130 4.60 -16.07 -2.56
CA VAL A 130 5.80 -16.88 -2.82
C VAL A 130 7.00 -16.01 -3.18
N GLY A 131 6.80 -15.00 -4.04
CA GLY A 131 7.83 -14.02 -4.40
C GLY A 131 8.38 -13.27 -3.19
N LEU A 132 7.51 -12.78 -2.31
CA LEU A 132 7.92 -12.10 -1.07
C LEU A 132 8.66 -13.04 -0.12
N VAL A 133 8.17 -14.28 0.07
CA VAL A 133 8.85 -15.26 0.93
C VAL A 133 10.24 -15.58 0.37
N LEU A 134 10.38 -15.74 -0.94
CA LEU A 134 11.66 -16.00 -1.60
C LEU A 134 12.63 -14.82 -1.42
N THR A 135 12.17 -13.57 -1.59
CA THR A 135 13.03 -12.39 -1.39
C THR A 135 13.48 -12.27 0.07
N PHE A 136 12.59 -12.49 1.03
CA PHE A 136 12.95 -12.53 2.45
C PHE A 136 13.95 -13.64 2.76
N ALA A 137 13.77 -14.85 2.20
CA ALA A 137 14.72 -15.95 2.37
C ALA A 137 16.11 -15.62 1.79
N LEU A 138 16.17 -14.98 0.62
CA LEU A 138 17.41 -14.50 0.02
C LEU A 138 18.07 -13.41 0.87
N MET A 139 17.29 -12.51 1.45
CA MET A 139 17.80 -11.47 2.36
C MET A 139 18.38 -12.06 3.65
N ILE A 140 17.68 -13.02 4.26
CA ILE A 140 18.14 -13.71 5.48
C ILE A 140 19.42 -14.48 5.18
N SER A 141 19.44 -15.31 4.14
CA SER A 141 20.62 -16.08 3.76
C SER A 141 21.81 -15.20 3.37
N GLY A 142 21.58 -14.12 2.62
CA GLY A 142 22.60 -13.12 2.27
C GLY A 142 23.19 -12.42 3.50
N THR A 143 22.35 -12.06 4.46
CA THR A 143 22.77 -11.41 5.71
C THR A 143 23.56 -12.37 6.62
N ILE A 144 23.13 -13.63 6.72
CA ILE A 144 23.87 -14.67 7.45
C ILE A 144 25.25 -14.88 6.79
N TYR A 145 25.30 -15.00 5.47
CA TYR A 145 26.56 -15.15 4.74
C TYR A 145 27.51 -13.96 4.97
N ASP A 146 26.98 -12.73 4.94
CA ASP A 146 27.77 -11.52 5.19
C ASP A 146 28.37 -11.51 6.60
N ILE A 147 27.54 -11.64 7.63
CA ILE A 147 27.98 -11.52 9.03
C ILE A 147 28.94 -12.65 9.40
N PHE A 148 28.59 -13.90 9.09
CA PHE A 148 29.34 -15.06 9.58
C PHE A 148 30.54 -15.39 8.72
N ILE A 149 30.44 -15.27 7.40
CA ILE A 149 31.51 -15.69 6.49
C ILE A 149 32.32 -14.48 6.03
N TYR A 150 31.66 -13.46 5.48
CA TYR A 150 32.36 -12.34 4.85
C TYR A 150 33.07 -11.41 5.85
N GLN A 151 32.39 -10.98 6.92
CA GLN A 151 33.00 -10.11 7.95
C GLN A 151 34.08 -10.85 8.75
N THR A 152 33.85 -12.11 9.11
CA THR A 152 34.84 -12.95 9.81
C THR A 152 36.10 -13.15 8.97
N TYR A 153 35.92 -13.37 7.66
CA TYR A 153 37.03 -13.42 6.70
C TYR A 153 37.80 -12.10 6.67
N LEU A 154 37.11 -10.96 6.48
CA LEU A 154 37.74 -9.64 6.44
C LEU A 154 38.51 -9.33 7.73
N LYS A 155 37.97 -9.68 8.91
CA LYS A 155 38.61 -9.45 10.20
C LYS A 155 39.88 -10.29 10.38
N THR A 156 39.90 -11.51 9.85
CA THR A 156 41.07 -12.38 9.89
C THR A 156 42.16 -11.86 8.96
N MET A 157 41.78 -11.43 7.75
CA MET A 157 42.68 -10.84 6.76
C MET A 157 43.31 -9.52 7.25
N THR A 158 42.52 -8.63 7.86
CA THR A 158 43.07 -7.39 8.43
C THR A 158 43.98 -7.65 9.62
N LYS A 159 43.70 -8.68 10.43
CA LYS A 159 44.58 -9.09 11.54
C LYS A 159 45.92 -9.64 11.05
N THR A 160 45.94 -10.43 9.97
CA THR A 160 47.19 -10.93 9.37
C THR A 160 47.99 -9.81 8.70
N VAL A 161 47.32 -8.91 7.96
CA VAL A 161 47.97 -7.77 7.30
C VAL A 161 48.55 -6.78 8.31
N ASN A 162 47.85 -6.49 9.41
CA ASN A 162 48.38 -5.61 10.47
C ASN A 162 49.54 -6.25 11.26
N ALA A 163 49.69 -7.58 11.21
CA ALA A 163 50.84 -8.28 11.79
C ALA A 163 52.05 -8.28 10.83
N GLU A 164 51.83 -8.18 9.52
CA GLU A 164 52.89 -8.18 8.49
C GLU A 164 53.30 -6.75 8.06
N ASN A 165 52.42 -5.75 8.15
CA ASN A 165 52.67 -4.39 7.64
C ASN A 165 53.05 -3.37 8.74
N ALA A 166 54.09 -3.67 9.50
CA ALA A 166 54.90 -2.62 10.16
C ALA A 166 55.85 -1.91 9.16
N VAL A 167 55.78 -2.23 7.87
CA VAL A 167 56.54 -1.59 6.79
C VAL A 167 55.59 -1.22 5.64
N GLU A 168 55.39 0.09 5.49
CA GLU A 168 55.01 0.87 4.30
C GLU A 168 53.70 0.56 3.50
N MET A 169 52.71 1.43 3.74
CA MET A 169 51.85 2.18 2.79
C MET A 169 51.40 1.56 1.44
N GLN A 170 50.09 1.31 1.29
CA GLN A 170 49.18 2.03 0.36
C GLN A 170 47.82 1.33 0.30
N MET A 171 46.78 2.14 0.47
CA MET A 171 45.38 1.76 0.53
C MET A 171 44.79 1.67 -0.88
N THR A 172 45.26 0.73 -1.70
CA THR A 172 44.62 0.42 -2.98
C THR A 172 44.75 -1.07 -3.27
N ASP A 173 43.60 -1.73 -3.46
CA ASP A 173 43.41 -3.08 -4.03
C ASP A 173 43.73 -4.35 -3.23
N LEU A 174 43.42 -4.38 -1.92
CA LEU A 174 43.31 -5.64 -1.16
C LEU A 174 42.03 -6.48 -1.46
N SER A 175 41.40 -6.30 -2.62
CA SER A 175 40.19 -7.06 -3.01
C SER A 175 40.46 -8.37 -3.75
N SER A 176 41.73 -8.66 -4.08
CA SER A 176 42.08 -9.66 -5.11
C SER A 176 42.40 -11.07 -4.61
N SER A 177 42.58 -11.31 -3.29
CA SER A 177 43.08 -12.62 -2.83
C SER A 177 41.97 -13.51 -2.25
N ARG A 178 41.25 -14.20 -3.15
CA ARG A 178 40.52 -15.49 -3.03
C ARG A 178 39.32 -15.42 -3.98
N LYS A 179 39.23 -16.34 -4.95
CA LYS A 179 38.11 -16.43 -5.91
C LYS A 179 36.78 -16.37 -5.15
N LYS A 180 36.16 -15.19 -5.10
CA LYS A 180 34.78 -15.03 -4.62
C LYS A 180 33.94 -15.99 -5.45
N SER A 181 33.34 -17.00 -4.80
CA SER A 181 32.38 -17.87 -5.48
C SER A 181 31.31 -16.98 -6.11
N ARG A 182 30.95 -17.24 -7.37
CA ARG A 182 29.92 -16.45 -8.08
C ARG A 182 28.63 -16.38 -7.26
N ILE A 183 28.30 -17.46 -6.56
CA ILE A 183 27.17 -17.57 -5.64
C ILE A 183 27.35 -16.67 -4.42
N GLY A 184 28.54 -16.66 -3.82
CA GLY A 184 28.86 -15.78 -2.69
C GLY A 184 28.72 -14.29 -3.03
N ASN A 185 29.06 -13.89 -4.26
CA ASN A 185 28.83 -12.52 -4.74
C ASN A 185 27.34 -12.20 -4.88
N VAL A 186 26.53 -13.14 -5.35
CA VAL A 186 25.08 -12.95 -5.47
C VAL A 186 24.45 -12.85 -4.08
N LEU A 187 24.78 -13.73 -3.13
CA LEU A 187 24.27 -13.63 -1.75
C LEU A 187 24.65 -12.30 -1.08
N MET A 188 25.86 -11.80 -1.35
CA MET A 188 26.31 -10.50 -0.85
C MET A 188 25.40 -9.35 -1.29
N CYS A 189 24.80 -9.43 -2.49
CA CYS A 189 23.85 -8.43 -2.99
C CYS A 189 22.53 -8.40 -2.20
N PHE A 190 22.15 -9.50 -1.55
CA PHE A 190 20.93 -9.57 -0.74
C PHE A 190 21.18 -9.31 0.75
N SER A 191 22.43 -9.10 1.17
CA SER A 191 22.71 -8.78 2.57
C SER A 191 22.09 -7.44 2.97
N VAL A 192 21.24 -7.48 3.99
CA VAL A 192 20.64 -6.28 4.58
C VAL A 192 21.74 -5.47 5.28
N TYR A 193 22.65 -6.12 6.00
CA TYR A 193 23.70 -5.42 6.76
C TYR A 193 24.55 -4.49 5.88
N THR A 194 25.14 -5.03 4.81
CA THR A 194 25.98 -4.24 3.89
C THR A 194 25.16 -3.22 3.11
N SER A 195 23.97 -3.60 2.64
CA SER A 195 23.09 -2.67 1.92
C SER A 195 22.66 -1.49 2.78
N THR A 196 22.27 -1.73 4.03
CA THR A 196 21.93 -0.70 5.02
C THR A 196 23.13 0.21 5.29
N LYS A 197 24.32 -0.36 5.53
CA LYS A 197 25.54 0.43 5.72
C LYS A 197 25.84 1.33 4.51
N MET A 198 25.56 0.85 3.29
CA MET A 198 25.73 1.62 2.06
C MET A 198 24.68 2.72 1.91
N ILE A 199 23.41 2.43 2.24
CA ILE A 199 22.30 3.40 2.18
C ILE A 199 22.50 4.54 3.17
N PHE A 200 22.95 4.23 4.39
CA PHE A 200 23.21 5.22 5.43
C PHE A 200 24.62 5.82 5.37
N ASN A 201 25.39 5.52 4.34
CA ASN A 201 26.70 6.15 4.14
C ASN A 201 26.52 7.59 3.66
N THR A 202 26.86 8.55 4.52
CA THR A 202 26.77 9.99 4.22
C THR A 202 28.06 10.56 3.65
N LYS A 203 29.08 9.74 3.38
CA LYS A 203 30.33 10.20 2.76
C LYS A 203 30.04 10.66 1.33
N LEU A 204 30.30 11.93 1.05
CA LEU A 204 30.23 12.46 -0.31
C LEU A 204 31.45 12.01 -1.13
N GLY A 205 31.19 11.52 -2.34
CA GLY A 205 32.23 11.43 -3.35
C GLY A 205 32.68 12.84 -3.74
N THR A 206 33.99 13.01 -3.99
CA THR A 206 34.59 14.28 -4.45
C THR A 206 34.03 14.80 -5.78
N GLU A 207 33.23 13.97 -6.47
CA GLU A 207 32.74 14.19 -7.81
C GLU A 207 31.21 14.35 -7.91
N GLU A 208 30.50 14.41 -6.78
CA GLU A 208 29.04 14.49 -6.74
C GLU A 208 28.52 15.94 -6.66
N ILE A 209 27.41 16.21 -7.35
CA ILE A 209 26.75 17.52 -7.33
C ILE A 209 25.82 17.60 -6.12
N THR A 210 26.28 18.24 -5.05
CA THR A 210 25.56 18.33 -3.76
C THR A 210 24.17 18.96 -3.87
N VAL A 211 24.02 19.98 -4.71
CA VAL A 211 22.74 20.68 -4.93
C VAL A 211 21.66 19.72 -5.47
N VAL A 212 22.03 18.75 -6.31
CA VAL A 212 21.08 17.77 -6.85
C VAL A 212 20.50 16.89 -5.75
N HIS A 213 21.30 16.53 -4.74
CA HIS A 213 20.82 15.77 -3.59
C HIS A 213 19.81 16.57 -2.76
N GLY A 214 20.04 17.87 -2.58
CA GLY A 214 19.09 18.77 -1.89
C GLY A 214 17.74 18.88 -2.62
N ILE A 215 17.77 19.08 -3.95
CA ILE A 215 16.54 19.15 -4.75
C ILE A 215 15.75 17.83 -4.68
N ARG A 216 16.44 16.68 -4.73
CA ARG A 216 15.80 15.36 -4.57
C ARG A 216 15.13 15.19 -3.23
N PHE A 217 15.77 15.64 -2.15
CA PHE A 217 15.20 15.54 -0.81
C PHE A 217 13.90 16.36 -0.68
N LEU A 218 13.92 17.62 -1.13
CA LEU A 218 12.74 18.49 -1.07
C LEU A 218 11.59 17.97 -1.93
N THR A 219 11.90 17.45 -3.13
CA THR A 219 10.90 16.84 -4.02
C THR A 219 10.32 15.53 -3.46
N MET A 220 11.12 14.69 -2.80
CA MET A 220 10.61 13.50 -2.08
C MET A 220 9.61 13.89 -1.00
N ILE A 221 9.93 14.88 -0.16
CA ILE A 221 9.03 15.37 0.89
C ILE A 221 7.71 15.85 0.27
N TRP A 222 7.80 16.67 -0.78
CA TRP A 222 6.61 17.18 -1.47
C TRP A 222 5.74 16.02 -2.01
N LEU A 223 6.32 15.04 -2.69
CA LEU A 223 5.58 13.88 -3.20
C LEU A 223 4.92 13.05 -2.09
N ILE A 224 5.61 12.85 -0.96
CA ILE A 224 5.06 12.11 0.19
C ILE A 224 3.84 12.84 0.75
N ILE A 225 3.93 14.15 0.97
CA ILE A 225 2.81 14.92 1.51
C ILE A 225 1.63 14.92 0.52
N LEU A 226 1.90 15.11 -0.78
CA LEU A 226 0.89 15.04 -1.83
C LEU A 226 0.10 13.73 -1.77
N HIS A 227 0.78 12.58 -1.85
CA HIS A 227 0.10 11.28 -1.84
C HIS A 227 -0.62 11.02 -0.52
N SER A 228 -0.06 11.46 0.60
CA SER A 228 -0.72 11.35 1.91
C SER A 228 -2.05 12.10 1.94
N ILE A 229 -2.10 13.31 1.39
CA ILE A 229 -3.34 14.10 1.30
C ILE A 229 -4.31 13.45 0.31
N LEU A 230 -3.87 13.11 -0.91
CA LEU A 230 -4.72 12.52 -1.95
C LEU A 230 -5.44 11.26 -1.47
N PHE A 231 -4.72 10.31 -0.86
CA PHE A 231 -5.35 9.09 -0.36
C PHE A 231 -6.22 9.33 0.87
N SER A 232 -5.94 10.34 1.69
CA SER A 232 -6.73 10.64 2.90
C SER A 232 -8.09 11.28 2.58
N ILE A 233 -8.22 11.99 1.45
CA ILE A 233 -9.48 12.63 1.04
C ILE A 233 -10.62 11.63 0.92
N GLU A 234 -10.32 10.42 0.44
CA GLU A 234 -11.31 9.35 0.29
C GLU A 234 -11.79 8.77 1.63
N TYR A 235 -11.15 9.07 2.75
CA TYR A 235 -11.53 8.51 4.06
C TYR A 235 -11.96 9.59 5.07
N ALA A 236 -12.19 10.81 4.62
CA ALA A 236 -12.55 11.90 5.51
C ALA A 236 -14.06 11.95 5.79
N ASP A 237 -14.42 11.97 7.07
CA ASP A 237 -15.81 12.07 7.55
C ASP A 237 -16.49 13.36 7.07
N ASN A 238 -15.74 14.48 7.05
CA ASN A 238 -16.26 15.77 6.63
C ASN A 238 -15.57 16.25 5.35
N LYS A 239 -16.05 15.74 4.21
CA LYS A 239 -15.54 16.13 2.89
C LYS A 239 -15.70 17.62 2.59
N ILE A 240 -16.72 18.29 3.11
CA ILE A 240 -16.93 19.74 2.92
C ILE A 240 -15.80 20.54 3.60
N GLN A 241 -15.38 20.12 4.79
CA GLN A 241 -14.23 20.71 5.46
C GLN A 241 -12.93 20.46 4.70
N ILE A 242 -12.78 19.27 4.12
CA ILE A 242 -11.64 18.98 3.22
C ILE A 242 -11.65 19.88 1.99
N LEU A 243 -12.78 20.06 1.32
CA LEU A 243 -12.87 20.94 0.15
C LEU A 243 -12.42 22.37 0.51
N ARG A 244 -12.91 22.90 1.65
CA ARG A 244 -12.46 24.22 2.16
C ARG A 244 -10.97 24.25 2.51
N PHE A 245 -10.42 23.14 2.97
CA PHE A 245 -8.99 23.02 3.29
C PHE A 245 -8.13 22.99 2.01
N VAL A 246 -8.59 22.26 0.98
CA VAL A 246 -7.93 22.18 -0.33
C VAL A 246 -7.97 23.52 -1.07
N ASP A 247 -9.00 24.34 -0.86
CA ASP A 247 -9.10 25.69 -1.42
C ASP A 247 -8.04 26.67 -0.87
N SER A 248 -7.35 26.34 0.21
CA SER A 248 -6.29 27.19 0.73
C SER A 248 -5.05 27.20 -0.17
N LEU A 249 -4.49 28.39 -0.45
CA LEU A 249 -3.32 28.57 -1.33
C LEU A 249 -2.13 27.64 -1.03
N PRO A 250 -1.74 27.40 0.25
CA PRO A 250 -0.63 26.49 0.55
C PRO A 250 -0.92 25.05 0.12
N ILE A 251 -2.17 24.59 0.28
CA ILE A 251 -2.58 23.24 -0.10
C ILE A 251 -2.74 23.13 -1.60
N GLN A 252 -3.19 24.17 -2.31
CA GLN A 252 -3.19 24.19 -3.77
C GLN A 252 -1.78 24.05 -4.35
N MET A 253 -0.80 24.80 -3.80
CA MET A 253 0.60 24.69 -4.21
C MET A 253 1.15 23.27 -3.98
N LEU A 254 0.78 22.66 -2.85
CA LEU A 254 1.22 21.32 -2.50
C LEU A 254 0.49 20.24 -3.34
N SER A 255 -0.78 20.46 -3.66
CA SER A 255 -1.68 19.60 -4.44
C SER A 255 -1.31 19.56 -5.93
N ASN A 256 -0.64 20.59 -6.46
CA ASN A 256 -0.17 20.63 -7.84
C ASN A 256 1.09 19.77 -8.07
N GLY A 257 1.02 18.51 -7.64
CA GLY A 257 2.14 17.58 -7.57
C GLY A 257 2.68 17.10 -8.92
N SER A 258 1.94 17.28 -10.01
CA SER A 258 2.42 17.02 -11.37
C SER A 258 3.72 17.79 -11.66
N VAL A 259 3.81 19.04 -11.18
CA VAL A 259 5.01 19.89 -11.29
C VAL A 259 6.21 19.31 -10.52
N SER A 260 5.97 18.58 -9.43
CA SER A 260 7.04 17.91 -8.68
C SER A 260 7.66 16.76 -9.49
N VAL A 261 6.86 16.05 -10.28
CA VAL A 261 7.34 14.97 -11.17
C VAL A 261 8.26 15.51 -12.26
N ASP A 262 7.98 16.70 -12.79
CA ASP A 262 8.83 17.37 -13.79
C ASP A 262 10.26 17.58 -13.29
N THR A 263 10.44 17.82 -11.98
CA THR A 263 11.76 17.96 -11.38
C THR A 263 12.57 16.66 -11.50
N TYR A 264 11.94 15.50 -11.33
CA TYR A 264 12.61 14.21 -11.51
C TYR A 264 12.94 13.90 -12.98
N PHE A 265 12.06 14.29 -13.90
CA PHE A 265 12.32 14.18 -15.34
C PHE A 265 13.52 15.05 -15.73
N PHE A 266 13.54 16.31 -15.30
CA PHE A 266 14.64 17.23 -15.52
C PHE A 266 15.96 16.70 -14.95
N LEU A 267 15.98 16.29 -13.66
CA LEU A 267 17.17 15.75 -13.01
C LEU A 267 17.69 14.48 -13.69
N SER A 268 16.79 13.63 -14.19
CA SER A 268 17.16 12.41 -14.94
C SER A 268 17.88 12.75 -16.25
N GLY A 269 17.36 13.72 -17.00
CA GLY A 269 17.99 14.19 -18.25
C GLY A 269 19.32 14.90 -17.99
N PHE A 270 19.34 15.78 -16.99
CA PHE A 270 20.54 16.52 -16.58
C PHE A 270 21.69 15.59 -16.19
N LEU A 271 21.45 14.59 -15.33
CA LEU A 271 22.48 13.64 -14.90
C LEU A 271 23.00 12.79 -16.05
N LEU A 272 22.11 12.36 -16.96
CA LEU A 272 22.53 11.61 -18.14
C LEU A 272 23.47 12.44 -19.03
N ALA A 273 23.12 13.70 -19.29
CA ALA A 273 23.96 14.61 -20.07
C ALA A 273 25.28 14.92 -19.36
N TYR A 274 25.23 15.19 -18.05
CA TYR A 274 26.40 15.48 -17.22
C TYR A 274 27.39 14.31 -17.22
N THR A 275 26.93 13.08 -16.93
CA THR A 275 27.79 11.89 -16.94
C THR A 275 28.33 11.59 -18.34
N TYR A 276 27.55 11.82 -19.40
CA TYR A 276 28.01 11.63 -20.78
C TYR A 276 29.12 12.63 -21.15
N LEU A 277 28.94 13.90 -20.83
CA LEU A 277 29.94 14.95 -21.08
C LEU A 277 31.21 14.71 -20.27
N LYS A 278 31.07 14.39 -18.99
CA LYS A 278 32.20 14.09 -18.10
C LYS A 278 33.03 12.90 -18.61
N ASN A 279 32.38 11.77 -18.91
CA ASN A 279 33.06 10.58 -19.45
C ASN A 279 33.76 10.82 -20.79
N LYS A 280 33.32 11.84 -21.55
CA LYS A 280 33.96 12.25 -22.80
C LYS A 280 35.18 13.15 -22.56
N ILE A 281 35.14 13.99 -21.52
CA ILE A 281 36.26 14.85 -21.11
C ILE A 281 37.39 14.01 -20.50
N ASP A 282 37.06 13.01 -19.67
CA ASP A 282 38.04 12.12 -19.02
C ASP A 282 38.67 11.08 -19.98
N LYS A 283 38.17 10.95 -21.22
CA LYS A 283 38.74 10.08 -22.25
C LYS A 283 39.29 10.94 -23.39
N GLU A 284 40.61 11.18 -23.39
CA GLU A 284 41.38 11.85 -24.45
C GLU A 284 41.39 11.13 -25.84
N ARG A 285 40.30 10.50 -26.28
CA ARG A 285 40.28 9.84 -27.60
C ARG A 285 39.04 10.18 -28.40
N ILE A 286 39.20 11.16 -29.28
CA ILE A 286 38.37 11.36 -30.46
C ILE A 286 38.69 10.21 -31.44
N ASN A 287 38.11 9.04 -31.19
CA ASN A 287 38.01 8.01 -32.22
C ASN A 287 36.90 8.40 -33.22
N PRO A 288 36.98 7.99 -34.50
CA PRO A 288 35.96 8.30 -35.50
C PRO A 288 34.57 7.83 -35.04
N ILE A 289 33.57 8.66 -35.29
CA ILE A 289 32.21 8.47 -34.79
C ILE A 289 31.56 7.31 -35.54
N ASN A 290 31.62 6.11 -34.97
CA ASN A 290 30.80 5.00 -35.46
C ASN A 290 29.38 5.11 -34.88
N TYR A 291 28.43 5.50 -35.73
CA TYR A 291 27.02 5.70 -35.35
C TYR A 291 26.39 4.45 -34.72
N LYS A 292 26.73 3.25 -35.23
CA LYS A 292 26.24 1.96 -34.72
C LYS A 292 26.69 1.70 -33.29
N GLU A 293 27.92 2.06 -32.95
CA GLU A 293 28.48 1.86 -31.61
C GLU A 293 27.85 2.83 -30.59
N LYS A 294 27.53 4.06 -30.99
CA LYS A 294 26.81 5.03 -30.14
C LYS A 294 25.38 4.59 -29.83
N ILE A 295 24.63 4.12 -30.84
CA ILE A 295 23.27 3.61 -30.62
C ILE A 295 23.31 2.41 -29.67
N ASN A 296 24.25 1.48 -29.88
CA ASN A 296 24.37 0.32 -29.01
C ASN A 296 24.69 0.73 -27.55
N LYS A 297 25.59 1.69 -27.34
CA LYS A 297 25.88 2.24 -26.01
C LYS A 297 24.65 2.88 -25.36
N TYR A 298 23.89 3.66 -26.12
CA TYR A 298 22.65 4.28 -25.63
C TYR A 298 21.60 3.23 -25.24
N PHE A 299 21.39 2.22 -26.09
CA PHE A 299 20.47 1.12 -25.81
C PHE A 299 20.90 0.34 -24.55
N VAL A 300 22.18 0.04 -24.38
CA VAL A 300 22.71 -0.62 -23.17
C VAL A 300 22.45 0.21 -21.91
N ILE A 301 22.57 1.55 -21.96
CA ILE A 301 22.28 2.42 -20.82
C ILE A 301 20.79 2.37 -20.46
N ILE A 302 19.90 2.42 -21.44
CA ILE A 302 18.44 2.31 -21.22
C ILE A 302 18.10 0.94 -20.65
N MET A 303 18.62 -0.14 -21.24
CA MET A 303 18.35 -1.50 -20.76
C MET A 303 18.83 -1.71 -19.32
N LYS A 304 20.02 -1.19 -18.97
CA LYS A 304 20.50 -1.20 -17.57
C LYS A 304 19.57 -0.45 -16.63
N ARG A 305 19.02 0.70 -17.06
CA ARG A 305 18.04 1.46 -16.28
C ARG A 305 16.76 0.66 -16.06
N TYR A 306 16.24 0.03 -17.11
CA TYR A 306 15.05 -0.81 -17.05
C TYR A 306 15.26 -1.99 -16.10
N ILE A 307 16.29 -2.80 -16.32
CA ILE A 307 16.62 -3.97 -15.48
C ILE A 307 16.82 -3.60 -14.01
N ARG A 308 17.37 -2.41 -13.72
CA ARG A 308 17.56 -1.93 -12.35
C ARG A 308 16.25 -1.50 -11.67
N LEU A 309 15.32 -0.88 -12.41
CA LEU A 309 14.10 -0.30 -11.83
C LEU A 309 12.96 -1.32 -11.72
N THR A 310 12.87 -2.23 -12.70
CA THR A 310 11.78 -3.20 -12.81
C THR A 310 11.57 -4.05 -11.55
N PRO A 311 12.59 -4.60 -10.87
CA PRO A 311 12.38 -5.44 -9.68
C PRO A 311 11.68 -4.70 -8.54
N ALA A 312 12.11 -3.46 -8.26
CA ALA A 312 11.51 -2.65 -7.21
C ALA A 312 10.07 -2.26 -7.57
N TYR A 313 9.82 -1.95 -8.84
CA TYR A 313 8.50 -1.59 -9.33
C TYR A 313 7.51 -2.76 -9.25
N ILE A 314 7.91 -3.96 -9.69
CA ILE A 314 7.09 -5.18 -9.59
C ILE A 314 6.79 -5.50 -8.12
N MET A 315 7.78 -5.38 -7.23
CA MET A 315 7.57 -5.61 -5.80
C MET A 315 6.56 -4.63 -5.20
N MET A 316 6.63 -3.35 -5.56
CA MET A 316 5.67 -2.33 -5.13
C MET A 316 4.25 -2.62 -5.64
N ILE A 317 4.09 -2.99 -6.91
CA ILE A 317 2.78 -3.40 -7.46
C ILE A 317 2.24 -4.61 -6.70
N GLY A 318 3.06 -5.63 -6.47
CA GLY A 318 2.66 -6.83 -5.73
C GLY A 318 2.20 -6.51 -4.31
N LEU A 319 2.95 -5.67 -3.59
CA LEU A 319 2.56 -5.18 -2.27
C LEU A 319 1.25 -4.39 -2.31
N GLY A 320 1.06 -3.56 -3.33
CA GLY A 320 -0.18 -2.80 -3.53
C GLY A 320 -1.38 -3.72 -3.77
N GLN A 321 -1.24 -4.74 -4.62
CA GLN A 321 -2.29 -5.73 -4.87
C GLN A 321 -2.62 -6.54 -3.61
N LEU A 322 -1.60 -7.00 -2.88
CA LEU A 322 -1.79 -7.72 -1.63
C LEU A 322 -2.52 -6.85 -0.59
N SER A 323 -2.10 -5.59 -0.43
CA SER A 323 -2.73 -4.64 0.49
C SER A 323 -4.17 -4.37 0.09
N SER A 324 -4.45 -4.13 -1.20
CA SER A 324 -5.80 -3.91 -1.72
C SER A 324 -6.71 -5.11 -1.49
N ALA A 325 -6.23 -6.34 -1.73
CA ALA A 325 -6.99 -7.55 -1.47
C ALA A 325 -7.29 -7.73 0.03
N TRP A 326 -6.31 -7.45 0.89
CA TRP A 326 -6.49 -7.49 2.34
C TRP A 326 -7.52 -6.45 2.81
N TYR A 327 -7.41 -5.21 2.33
CA TYR A 327 -8.38 -4.15 2.63
C TYR A 327 -9.77 -4.49 2.10
N ASP A 328 -9.93 -5.06 0.91
CA ASP A 328 -11.26 -5.43 0.41
C ASP A 328 -11.98 -6.44 1.32
N LYS A 329 -11.24 -7.36 1.96
CA LYS A 329 -11.83 -8.37 2.85
C LYS A 329 -11.97 -7.91 4.30
N ASN A 330 -11.01 -7.15 4.82
CA ASN A 330 -10.96 -6.77 6.24
C ASN A 330 -11.49 -5.36 6.52
N SER A 331 -11.55 -4.49 5.51
CA SER A 331 -12.10 -3.14 5.68
C SER A 331 -13.63 -3.18 5.72
N PRO A 332 -14.27 -2.47 6.66
CA PRO A 332 -15.71 -2.24 6.62
C PRO A 332 -16.12 -1.35 5.44
N PHE A 333 -15.17 -0.60 4.87
CA PHE A 333 -15.43 0.30 3.76
C PHE A 333 -15.50 -0.43 2.42
N TYR A 334 -16.37 0.09 1.55
CA TYR A 334 -16.37 -0.31 0.16
C TYR A 334 -15.12 0.23 -0.53
N VAL A 335 -14.22 -0.68 -0.92
CA VAL A 335 -13.02 -0.32 -1.68
C VAL A 335 -13.43 -0.16 -3.14
N GLU A 336 -13.38 1.08 -3.64
CA GLU A 336 -13.75 1.43 -5.01
C GLU A 336 -12.66 1.01 -6.01
N GLU A 337 -11.40 1.37 -5.73
CA GLU A 337 -10.28 0.90 -6.52
C GLU A 337 -9.89 -0.52 -6.10
N ARG A 338 -10.23 -1.50 -6.94
CA ARG A 338 -9.87 -2.91 -6.74
C ARG A 338 -8.83 -3.40 -7.75
N PRO A 339 -7.58 -2.93 -7.69
CA PRO A 339 -6.51 -3.42 -8.55
C PRO A 339 -6.43 -4.96 -8.60
N HIS A 340 -6.67 -5.64 -7.47
CA HIS A 340 -6.62 -7.10 -7.39
C HIS A 340 -7.69 -7.81 -8.26
N GLU A 341 -8.82 -7.16 -8.55
CA GLU A 341 -9.87 -7.67 -9.46
C GLU A 341 -9.73 -7.11 -10.88
N ILE A 342 -9.36 -5.83 -10.99
CA ILE A 342 -9.37 -5.07 -12.23
C ILE A 342 -8.12 -5.35 -13.07
N CYS A 343 -6.95 -5.58 -12.46
CA CYS A 343 -5.72 -5.86 -13.21
C CYS A 343 -5.80 -7.12 -14.07
N ALA A 344 -6.73 -8.05 -13.82
CA ALA A 344 -6.93 -9.21 -14.68
C ALA A 344 -7.75 -8.91 -15.95
N LYS A 345 -8.43 -7.76 -15.99
CA LYS A 345 -9.30 -7.34 -17.11
C LYS A 345 -8.58 -6.51 -18.17
N TYR A 346 -7.39 -6.00 -17.85
CA TYR A 346 -6.50 -5.23 -18.73
C TYR A 346 -5.24 -6.05 -18.99
#